data_AF-A0A924D5S9-F1
#
_entry.id   AF-A0A924D5S9-F1
#
_cell.length_a   1.000
_cell.length_b   1.000
_cell.length_c   1.000
_cell.angle_alpha   90.00
_cell.angle_beta   90.00
_cell.angle_gamma   90.00
#
_symmetry.space_group_name_H-M   'P 1'
#
loop_
_entity.id
_entity.type
_entity.pdbx_description
1 polymer ?
#
loop_
_entity_poly.entity_id
_entity_poly.type
_entity_poly.pdbx_seq_one_letter_code
_entity_poly.pdbx_strand_id
1 'polypeptide(L)'
;MKKISNCVIFLIIISAFLYSCKKNEPQVKTTESVNNSVATSSKTSTNDSLNGEYCFLKAENKDTTTVKIRVLSADDVRGEMVLAPWEKDGAVGTLSGKLISKNEMELLYNYMIEGNRQTETKIMKIENNKLFIKQGELVDPKNDGNLIFKNKDKATYKIVLDKITCD
;
A
#
# COMPACT_ATOMS: atom_id res chain seq x y z
N MET A 1 -35.85 7.60 45.42
CA MET A 1 -35.31 7.60 46.80
C MET A 1 -33.88 7.11 46.75
N LYS A 2 -32.95 7.92 47.27
CA LYS A 2 -31.50 7.68 47.29
C LYS A 2 -31.15 6.56 48.27
N LYS A 3 -30.16 5.73 47.93
CA LYS A 3 -29.25 5.13 48.92
C LYS A 3 -27.82 5.43 48.49
N ILE A 4 -27.19 6.28 49.30
CA ILE A 4 -25.76 6.57 49.34
C ILE A 4 -25.25 5.85 50.60
N SER A 5 -24.10 5.17 50.54
CA SER A 5 -23.07 5.09 51.60
C SER A 5 -21.99 4.11 51.15
N ASN A 6 -20.77 4.58 50.79
CA ASN A 6 -19.58 4.70 51.67
C ASN A 6 -18.92 3.33 51.94
N CYS A 7 -17.61 3.13 52.00
CA CYS A 7 -16.37 3.89 51.83
C CYS A 7 -15.24 2.82 51.98
N VAL A 8 -13.96 3.22 52.06
CA VAL A 8 -12.72 2.42 52.23
C VAL A 8 -12.14 1.99 50.87
N ILE A 9 -11.26 2.75 50.19
CA ILE A 9 -9.91 3.29 50.53
C ILE A 9 -8.93 2.22 51.02
N PHE A 10 -8.02 1.78 50.13
CA PHE A 10 -6.55 1.68 50.35
C PHE A 10 -5.88 1.31 49.00
N LEU A 11 -5.12 2.21 48.34
CA LEU A 11 -3.69 2.56 48.51
C LEU A 11 -2.70 1.66 47.73
N ILE A 12 -2.25 2.19 46.58
CA ILE A 12 -0.87 2.28 46.02
C ILE A 12 0.02 1.03 45.99
N ILE A 13 0.49 0.63 44.78
CA ILE A 13 1.93 0.43 44.50
C ILE A 13 2.27 0.94 43.09
N ILE A 14 3.16 1.94 43.07
CA ILE A 14 3.86 2.50 41.91
C ILE A 14 5.07 1.61 41.61
N SER A 15 5.24 1.15 40.37
CA SER A 15 6.52 0.64 39.87
C SER A 15 6.95 1.44 38.64
N ALA A 16 7.83 2.41 38.90
CA ALA A 16 8.56 3.12 37.88
C ALA A 16 9.62 2.19 37.25
N PHE A 17 9.38 1.76 36.01
CA PHE A 17 10.46 1.24 35.18
C PHE A 17 11.24 2.43 34.60
N LEU A 18 12.40 2.68 35.18
CA LEU A 18 13.39 3.62 34.68
C LEU A 18 13.98 3.08 33.37
N TYR A 19 13.76 3.80 32.27
CA TYR A 19 14.53 3.67 31.04
C TYR A 19 15.98 4.11 31.30
N SER A 20 16.94 3.24 30.99
CA SER A 20 18.35 3.61 30.87
C SER A 20 19.01 2.79 29.77
N CYS A 21 18.93 3.30 28.53
CA CYS A 21 19.88 2.94 27.48
C CYS A 21 20.68 4.19 27.12
N LYS A 22 21.97 4.12 27.47
CA LYS A 22 23.00 5.13 27.16
C LYS A 22 23.10 5.34 25.65
N LYS A 23 23.09 6.61 25.24
CA LYS A 23 23.53 7.05 23.92
C LYS A 23 25.06 6.92 23.85
N ASN A 24 25.56 6.22 22.83
CA ASN A 24 26.95 6.30 22.41
C ASN A 24 26.98 7.07 21.09
N GLU A 25 27.52 8.28 21.15
CA GLU A 25 27.90 9.11 20.00
C GLU A 25 29.42 9.01 19.84
N PRO A 26 29.92 8.64 18.65
CA PRO A 26 31.24 9.06 18.21
C PRO A 26 31.09 10.21 17.21
N GLN A 27 31.58 11.38 17.60
CA GLN A 27 31.99 12.39 16.64
C GLN A 27 33.28 11.96 15.96
N VAL A 28 33.43 12.27 14.67
CA VAL A 28 34.65 12.88 14.09
C VAL A 28 34.45 13.25 12.62
N LYS A 29 34.61 14.56 12.38
CA LYS A 29 35.15 15.29 11.21
C LYS A 29 34.37 15.40 9.90
N THR A 30 33.86 16.62 9.74
CA THR A 30 33.81 17.46 8.54
C THR A 30 34.96 17.24 7.55
N THR A 31 34.60 17.03 6.28
CA THR A 31 35.29 17.64 5.14
C THR A 31 34.24 18.08 4.12
N GLU A 32 34.34 19.35 3.72
CA GLU A 32 33.56 20.02 2.70
C GLU A 32 33.77 19.40 1.31
N SER A 33 32.71 19.28 0.52
CA SER A 33 32.78 19.64 -0.90
C SER A 33 31.39 20.01 -1.39
N VAL A 34 31.29 21.27 -1.79
CA VAL A 34 30.28 21.86 -2.65
C VAL A 34 30.07 20.99 -3.89
N ASN A 35 28.82 20.77 -4.28
CA ASN A 35 28.40 20.92 -5.68
C ASN A 35 26.88 21.10 -5.80
N ASN A 36 26.53 22.29 -6.26
CA ASN A 36 25.29 22.58 -6.96
C ASN A 36 24.99 21.49 -8.00
N SER A 37 23.75 21.04 -8.08
CA SER A 37 22.93 21.35 -9.27
C SER A 37 21.59 20.64 -9.28
N VAL A 38 20.58 21.48 -9.44
CA VAL A 38 19.45 21.30 -10.36
C VAL A 38 18.39 20.29 -9.92
N ALA A 39 17.31 20.89 -9.40
CA ALA A 39 15.96 20.41 -9.53
C ALA A 39 15.71 19.85 -10.94
N THR A 40 15.65 18.53 -11.07
CA THR A 40 15.08 17.90 -12.25
C THR A 40 13.62 17.62 -11.95
N SER A 41 12.81 18.63 -12.27
CA SER A 41 11.39 18.46 -12.52
C SER A 41 11.26 17.45 -13.66
N SER A 42 10.92 16.20 -13.33
CA SER A 42 10.68 15.14 -14.31
C SER A 42 9.40 15.43 -15.09
N LYS A 43 9.55 16.20 -16.17
CA LYS A 43 8.68 16.07 -17.34
C LYS A 43 8.91 14.68 -17.91
N THR A 44 7.97 13.77 -17.68
CA THR A 44 7.92 12.52 -18.45
C THR A 44 6.67 12.56 -19.31
N SER A 45 6.87 12.92 -20.57
CA SER A 45 5.98 12.52 -21.65
C SER A 45 6.77 11.59 -22.57
N THR A 46 6.02 10.69 -23.20
CA THR A 46 6.33 9.88 -24.39
C THR A 46 7.23 8.64 -24.25
N ASN A 47 6.54 7.51 -24.20
CA ASN A 47 6.70 6.38 -25.11
C ASN A 47 7.60 5.17 -24.79
N ASP A 48 8.11 5.00 -23.58
CA ASP A 48 8.65 3.69 -23.16
C ASP A 48 7.59 2.81 -22.49
N SER A 49 7.67 1.50 -22.72
CA SER A 49 6.90 0.51 -21.97
C SER A 49 7.28 0.60 -20.51
N LEU A 50 6.32 0.40 -19.59
CA LEU A 50 6.60 0.42 -18.15
C LEU A 50 7.77 -0.51 -17.81
N ASN A 51 8.72 0.00 -17.02
CA ASN A 51 9.85 -0.74 -16.47
C ASN A 51 10.24 -0.19 -15.08
N GLY A 52 10.85 -1.01 -14.23
CA GLY A 52 11.34 -0.57 -12.92
C GLY A 52 10.29 -0.59 -11.80
N GLU A 53 10.51 0.23 -10.78
CA GLU A 53 9.72 0.24 -9.54
C GLU A 53 8.84 1.49 -9.41
N TYR A 54 7.60 1.29 -8.93
CA TYR A 54 6.59 2.33 -8.77
C TYR A 54 5.85 2.14 -7.44
N CYS A 55 5.69 3.22 -6.68
CA CYS A 55 4.97 3.21 -5.42
C CYS A 55 3.85 4.23 -5.44
N PHE A 56 2.69 3.84 -4.91
CA PHE A 56 1.49 4.65 -4.94
C PHE A 56 0.77 4.60 -3.60
N LEU A 57 0.12 5.71 -3.24
CA LEU A 57 -0.69 5.85 -2.04
C LEU A 57 -2.00 6.55 -2.38
N LYS A 58 -3.08 6.05 -1.80
CA LYS A 58 -4.32 6.80 -1.60
C LYS A 58 -4.59 6.86 -0.11
N ALA A 59 -4.75 8.06 0.42
CA ALA A 59 -5.20 8.29 1.79
C ALA A 59 -6.54 9.02 1.74
N GLU A 60 -7.58 8.41 2.29
CA GLU A 60 -8.92 8.99 2.41
C GLU A 60 -9.34 8.97 3.87
N ASN A 61 -9.40 10.14 4.50
CA ASN A 61 -9.51 10.26 5.95
C ASN A 61 -8.36 9.50 6.66
N LYS A 62 -8.69 8.41 7.34
CA LYS A 62 -7.73 7.54 8.03
C LYS A 62 -7.48 6.21 7.30
N ASP A 63 -8.20 5.96 6.22
CA ASP A 63 -8.04 4.76 5.41
C ASP A 63 -6.88 4.96 4.44
N THR A 64 -6.06 3.94 4.28
CA THR A 64 -4.94 3.96 3.33
C THR A 64 -4.98 2.78 2.39
N THR A 65 -4.59 3.03 1.14
CA THR A 65 -4.28 2.00 0.16
C THR A 65 -2.90 2.27 -0.40
N THR A 66 -1.99 1.32 -0.23
CA THR A 66 -0.62 1.40 -0.75
C THR A 66 -0.42 0.31 -1.79
N VAL A 67 0.23 0.65 -2.90
CA VAL A 67 0.59 -0.31 -3.94
C VAL A 67 2.05 -0.08 -4.34
N LYS A 68 2.86 -1.14 -4.26
CA LYS A 68 4.22 -1.19 -4.80
C LYS A 68 4.23 -2.14 -5.99
N ILE A 69 4.77 -1.70 -7.13
CA ILE A 69 4.84 -2.48 -8.38
C ILE A 69 6.28 -2.49 -8.88
N ARG A 70 6.77 -3.67 -9.23
CA ARG A 70 8.02 -3.90 -9.96
C ARG A 70 7.71 -4.54 -11.31
N VAL A 71 8.08 -3.87 -12.39
CA VAL A 71 7.99 -4.39 -13.75
C VAL A 71 9.37 -4.88 -14.17
N LEU A 72 9.56 -6.20 -14.15
CA LEU A 72 10.81 -6.86 -14.53
C LEU A 72 10.86 -7.14 -16.04
N SER A 73 9.71 -7.47 -16.61
CA SER A 73 9.50 -7.62 -18.05
C SER A 73 8.02 -7.48 -18.39
N ALA A 74 7.64 -7.60 -19.66
CA ALA A 74 6.24 -7.60 -20.07
C ALA A 74 5.43 -8.74 -19.45
N ASP A 75 6.04 -9.92 -19.25
CA ASP A 75 5.39 -11.11 -18.70
C ASP A 75 5.64 -11.32 -17.20
N ASP A 76 6.41 -10.44 -16.55
CA ASP A 76 6.75 -10.54 -15.12
C ASP A 76 6.61 -9.18 -14.44
N VAL A 77 5.39 -8.94 -13.92
CA VAL A 77 5.05 -7.83 -13.05
C VAL A 77 4.78 -8.40 -11.66
N ARG A 78 5.46 -7.85 -10.65
CA ARG A 78 5.32 -8.25 -9.25
C ARG A 78 5.00 -7.05 -8.39
N GLY A 79 4.49 -7.27 -7.19
CA GLY A 79 4.21 -6.18 -6.29
C GLY A 79 3.59 -6.59 -4.97
N GLU A 80 3.20 -5.58 -4.23
CA GLU A 80 2.49 -5.69 -2.96
C GLU A 80 1.36 -4.67 -2.95
N MET A 81 0.25 -5.05 -2.35
CA MET A 81 -0.88 -4.15 -2.13
C MET A 81 -1.35 -4.32 -0.69
N VAL A 82 -1.61 -3.17 -0.06
CA VAL A 82 -2.11 -3.08 1.31
C VAL A 82 -3.35 -2.21 1.31
N LEU A 83 -4.45 -2.78 1.77
CA LEU A 83 -5.67 -2.08 2.14
C LEU A 83 -5.71 -1.99 3.67
N ALA A 84 -5.57 -0.78 4.21
CA ALA A 84 -5.58 -0.52 5.63
C ALA A 84 -6.71 0.47 5.96
N PRO A 85 -7.97 0.00 6.03
CA PRO A 85 -9.08 0.78 6.54
C PRO A 85 -8.92 1.02 8.04
N TRP A 86 -9.33 2.18 8.51
CA TRP A 86 -9.29 2.54 9.93
C TRP A 86 -10.36 1.77 10.70
N GLU A 87 -9.99 1.24 11.88
CA GLU A 87 -10.88 0.50 12.79
C GLU A 87 -11.57 -0.74 12.17
N LYS A 88 -11.12 -1.20 11.00
CA LYS A 88 -11.62 -2.38 10.31
C LYS A 88 -10.47 -3.30 9.93
N ASP A 89 -10.81 -4.54 9.59
CA ASP A 89 -9.85 -5.50 9.10
C ASP A 89 -9.32 -5.10 7.72
N GLY A 90 -8.00 -5.07 7.61
CA GLY A 90 -7.29 -4.79 6.36
C GLY A 90 -7.04 -6.03 5.52
N ALA A 91 -6.56 -5.79 4.31
CA ALA A 91 -6.05 -6.83 3.44
C ALA A 91 -4.59 -6.53 3.08
N VAL A 92 -3.73 -7.54 3.20
CA VAL A 92 -2.33 -7.45 2.80
C VAL A 92 -2.02 -8.61 1.88
N GLY A 93 -1.34 -8.34 0.76
CA GLY A 93 -1.04 -9.38 -0.20
C GLY A 93 -0.01 -8.99 -1.25
N THR A 94 0.30 -9.97 -2.10
CA THR A 94 1.22 -9.82 -3.22
C THR A 94 0.45 -9.71 -4.53
N LEU A 95 1.06 -9.02 -5.49
CA LEU A 95 0.61 -8.92 -6.86
C LEU A 95 1.56 -9.70 -7.76
N SER A 96 1.01 -10.47 -8.69
CA SER A 96 1.78 -11.11 -9.76
C SER A 96 0.99 -11.15 -11.07
N GLY A 97 1.64 -10.91 -12.19
CA GLY A 97 0.99 -10.95 -13.49
C GLY A 97 1.84 -10.34 -14.58
N LYS A 98 1.18 -9.68 -15.54
CA LYS A 98 1.82 -9.21 -16.77
C LYS A 98 1.24 -7.90 -17.27
N LEU A 99 1.99 -7.22 -18.13
CA LEU A 99 1.49 -6.13 -18.94
C LEU A 99 0.50 -6.68 -19.98
N ILE A 100 -0.65 -6.02 -20.12
CA ILE A 100 -1.63 -6.28 -21.18
C ILE A 100 -1.66 -5.15 -22.22
N SER A 101 -1.06 -4.02 -21.90
CA SER A 101 -0.71 -2.95 -22.84
C SER A 101 0.52 -2.20 -22.32
N LYS A 102 0.93 -1.14 -23.01
CA LYS A 102 2.11 -0.34 -22.67
C LYS A 102 2.15 0.13 -21.21
N ASN A 103 0.99 0.48 -20.66
CA ASN A 103 0.87 1.03 -19.33
C ASN A 103 -0.24 0.41 -18.48
N GLU A 104 -0.80 -0.70 -18.95
CA GLU A 104 -1.85 -1.44 -18.26
C GLU A 104 -1.39 -2.88 -17.99
N MET A 105 -1.76 -3.38 -16.82
CA MET A 105 -1.39 -4.70 -16.32
C MET A 105 -2.60 -5.43 -15.78
N GLU A 106 -2.60 -6.74 -15.97
CA GLU A 106 -3.53 -7.66 -15.32
C GLU A 106 -2.74 -8.49 -14.31
N LEU A 107 -3.14 -8.39 -13.04
CA LEU A 107 -2.45 -8.95 -11.89
C LEU A 107 -3.40 -9.83 -11.07
N LEU A 108 -2.88 -10.90 -10.52
CA LEU A 108 -3.50 -11.64 -9.45
C LEU A 108 -3.06 -11.04 -8.12
N TYR A 109 -4.00 -10.52 -7.34
CA TYR A 109 -3.78 -10.10 -5.96
C TYR A 109 -4.06 -11.30 -5.05
N ASN A 110 -3.02 -11.84 -4.41
CA ASN A 110 -3.13 -12.93 -3.44
C ASN A 110 -2.96 -12.35 -2.04
N TYR A 111 -4.02 -12.36 -1.25
CA TYR A 111 -4.09 -11.58 -0.01
C TYR A 111 -4.74 -12.33 1.14
N MET A 112 -4.43 -11.87 2.34
CA MET A 112 -5.06 -12.31 3.58
C MET A 112 -6.02 -11.23 4.05
N ILE A 113 -7.25 -11.62 4.40
CA ILE A 113 -8.23 -10.78 5.07
C ILE A 113 -8.94 -11.64 6.13
N GLU A 114 -8.99 -11.15 7.37
CA GLU A 114 -9.62 -11.88 8.50
C GLU A 114 -9.15 -13.34 8.66
N GLY A 115 -7.86 -13.60 8.40
CA GLY A 115 -7.28 -14.94 8.47
C GLY A 115 -7.61 -15.87 7.29
N ASN A 116 -8.38 -15.41 6.31
CA ASN A 116 -8.67 -16.15 5.09
C ASN A 116 -7.78 -15.69 3.94
N ARG A 117 -7.23 -16.65 3.19
CA ARG A 117 -6.53 -16.37 1.94
C ARG A 117 -7.54 -16.29 0.81
N GLN A 118 -7.45 -15.23 0.01
CA GLN A 118 -8.24 -15.03 -1.18
C GLN A 118 -7.34 -14.60 -2.34
N THR A 119 -7.83 -14.78 -3.56
CA THR A 119 -7.22 -14.20 -4.75
C THR A 119 -8.21 -13.35 -5.51
N GLU A 120 -7.75 -12.25 -6.10
CA GLU A 120 -8.58 -11.35 -6.91
C GLU A 120 -7.84 -10.89 -8.16
N THR A 121 -8.48 -10.95 -9.32
CA THR A 121 -7.96 -10.30 -10.53
C THR A 121 -8.05 -8.78 -10.41
N LYS A 122 -6.91 -8.10 -10.48
CA LYS A 122 -6.81 -6.64 -10.57
C LYS A 122 -6.37 -6.23 -11.97
N ILE A 123 -7.04 -5.22 -12.53
CA ILE A 123 -6.57 -4.55 -13.74
C ILE A 123 -6.16 -3.14 -13.34
N MET A 124 -4.88 -2.82 -13.56
CA MET A 124 -4.28 -1.57 -13.13
C MET A 124 -3.62 -0.84 -14.29
N LYS A 125 -3.65 0.49 -14.28
CA LYS A 125 -3.03 1.34 -15.30
C LYS A 125 -2.19 2.42 -14.64
N ILE A 126 -0.95 2.61 -15.09
CA ILE A 126 -0.09 3.71 -14.64
C ILE A 126 -0.10 4.80 -15.71
N GLU A 127 -0.55 5.99 -15.34
CA GLU A 127 -0.60 7.13 -16.26
C GLU A 127 -0.53 8.44 -15.48
N ASN A 128 0.20 9.42 -15.99
CA ASN A 128 0.29 10.77 -15.40
C ASN A 128 0.60 10.76 -13.88
N ASN A 129 1.60 9.99 -13.47
CA ASN A 129 2.01 9.81 -12.06
C ASN A 129 0.87 9.33 -11.13
N LYS A 130 -0.09 8.58 -11.67
CA LYS A 130 -1.17 7.95 -10.91
C LYS A 130 -1.27 6.48 -11.25
N LEU A 131 -1.79 5.71 -10.30
CA LEU A 131 -2.24 4.35 -10.50
C LEU A 131 -3.77 4.34 -10.52
N PHE A 132 -4.33 3.84 -11.61
CA PHE A 132 -5.77 3.63 -11.78
C PHE A 132 -6.06 2.14 -11.63
N ILE A 133 -7.03 1.77 -10.79
CA ILE A 133 -7.44 0.38 -10.60
C ILE A 133 -8.90 0.25 -11.04
N LYS A 134 -9.17 -0.74 -11.90
CA LYS A 134 -10.54 -1.07 -12.31
C LYS A 134 -11.34 -1.62 -11.13
N GLN A 135 -12.60 -1.20 -11.06
CA GLN A 135 -13.61 -1.75 -10.18
C GLN A 135 -14.81 -2.21 -11.02
N GLY A 136 -15.35 -3.38 -10.68
CA GLY A 136 -16.46 -4.00 -11.39
C GLY A 136 -17.04 -5.14 -10.57
N GLU A 137 -18.08 -5.79 -11.12
CA GLU A 137 -18.66 -6.99 -10.50
C GLU A 137 -17.66 -8.16 -10.58
N LEU A 138 -17.37 -8.76 -9.43
CA LEU A 138 -16.54 -9.95 -9.29
C LEU A 138 -17.42 -11.17 -9.06
N VAL A 139 -16.94 -12.33 -9.52
CA VAL A 139 -17.56 -13.63 -9.28
C VAL A 139 -16.49 -14.62 -8.82
N ASP A 140 -16.90 -15.57 -7.98
CA ASP A 140 -16.13 -16.76 -7.64
C ASP A 140 -16.77 -17.96 -8.35
N PRO A 141 -16.33 -18.29 -9.58
CA PRO A 141 -16.99 -19.32 -10.38
C PRO A 141 -16.84 -20.73 -9.80
N LYS A 142 -15.90 -20.94 -8.88
CA LYS A 142 -15.56 -22.26 -8.32
C LYS A 142 -15.84 -22.37 -6.81
N ASN A 143 -16.21 -21.26 -6.16
CA ASN A 143 -16.31 -21.14 -4.70
C ASN A 143 -15.00 -21.52 -4.00
N ASP A 144 -13.86 -21.13 -4.58
CA ASP A 144 -12.52 -21.43 -4.07
C ASP A 144 -11.77 -20.19 -3.55
N GLY A 145 -12.46 -19.05 -3.46
CA GLY A 145 -11.90 -17.77 -3.04
C GLY A 145 -11.15 -17.04 -4.16
N ASN A 146 -11.26 -17.50 -5.41
CA ASN A 146 -10.64 -16.85 -6.57
C ASN A 146 -11.64 -15.93 -7.29
N LEU A 147 -11.60 -14.65 -6.93
CA LEU A 147 -12.44 -13.61 -7.49
C LEU A 147 -11.92 -13.13 -8.85
N ILE A 148 -12.77 -13.23 -9.86
CA ILE A 148 -12.49 -12.73 -11.22
C ILE A 148 -13.57 -11.75 -11.66
N PHE A 149 -13.24 -10.82 -12.56
CA PHE A 149 -14.25 -9.95 -13.17
C PHE A 149 -15.28 -10.78 -13.94
N LYS A 150 -16.57 -10.57 -13.63
CA LYS A 150 -17.67 -11.13 -14.43
C LYS A 150 -17.64 -10.62 -15.87
N ASN A 151 -17.29 -9.34 -16.04
CA ASN A 151 -17.07 -8.72 -17.34
C ASN A 151 -16.01 -7.61 -17.21
N LYS A 152 -14.83 -7.85 -17.77
CA LYS A 152 -13.67 -6.93 -17.71
C LYS A 152 -13.90 -5.62 -18.47
N ASP A 153 -14.75 -5.64 -19.50
CA ASP A 153 -15.02 -4.49 -20.37
C ASP A 153 -16.02 -3.52 -19.72
N LYS A 154 -16.88 -4.03 -18.82
CA LYS A 154 -17.78 -3.21 -17.99
C LYS A 154 -17.12 -2.63 -16.75
N ALA A 155 -15.94 -3.14 -16.36
CA ALA A 155 -15.19 -2.62 -15.23
C ALA A 155 -14.55 -1.27 -15.59
N THR A 156 -14.56 -0.33 -14.65
CA THR A 156 -14.13 1.07 -14.88
C THR A 156 -13.07 1.47 -13.87
N TYR A 157 -12.15 2.35 -14.26
CA TYR A 157 -11.13 2.87 -13.35
C TYR A 157 -11.78 3.83 -12.34
N LYS A 158 -11.98 3.34 -11.12
CA LYS A 158 -12.64 4.11 -10.04
C LYS A 158 -11.71 4.45 -8.89
N ILE A 159 -10.72 3.59 -8.66
CA ILE A 159 -9.74 3.80 -7.60
C ILE A 159 -8.51 4.45 -8.23
N VAL A 160 -8.09 5.57 -7.67
CA VAL A 160 -6.95 6.36 -8.13
C VAL A 160 -6.02 6.58 -6.95
N LEU A 161 -4.74 6.24 -7.12
CA LEU A 161 -3.68 6.49 -6.14
C LEU A 161 -2.65 7.44 -6.76
N ASP A 162 -2.04 8.26 -5.90
CA ASP A 162 -0.97 9.17 -6.29
C ASP A 162 0.39 8.50 -6.17
N LYS A 163 1.28 8.77 -7.13
CA LYS A 163 2.66 8.28 -7.07
C LYS A 163 3.39 8.93 -5.89
N ILE A 164 4.13 8.10 -5.16
CA ILE A 164 5.03 8.50 -4.10
C ILE A 164 6.44 7.95 -4.37
N THR A 165 7.41 8.37 -3.57
CA THR A 165 8.73 7.75 -3.56
C THR A 165 8.63 6.33 -3.02
N CYS A 166 9.41 5.40 -3.59
CA CYS A 166 9.57 4.07 -3.01
C CYS A 166 10.58 4.11 -1.87
N ASP A 167 10.22 3.51 -0.75
CA ASP A 167 11.11 3.27 0.40
C ASP A 167 11.94 2.00 0.21
#